data_AF-A0A2N0TY33-F1
#
_entry.id   AF-A0A2N0TY33-F1
#
_cell.length_a   1.000
_cell.length_b   1.000
_cell.length_c   1.000
_cell.angle_alpha   90.00
_cell.angle_beta   90.00
_cell.angle_gamma   90.00
#
_symmetry.space_group_name_H-M   'P 1'
#
loop_
_entity.id
_entity.type
_entity.pdbx_description
1 polymer ?
#
loop_
_entity_poly.entity_id
_entity_poly.type
_entity_poly.pdbx_seq_one_letter_code
_entity_poly.pdbx_strand_id
1 'polypeptide(L)'
;MYLPQKSTTRNLVFPELRGTNLDDQIEVRKREKTITRNFNRRLVRIAKYLGIVKKLTMNIARLSFGNVSGDKISVQLLQQLYRHCSITTTMMYLSNFINTQTDEALNNVVDFLN
;
A
#
# COMPACT_ATOMS: atom_id res chain seq x y z
N MET A 1 -19.30 2.02 -11.56
CA MET A 1 -19.25 1.82 -13.02
C MET A 1 -18.49 2.99 -13.63
N TYR A 2 -17.34 2.74 -14.26
CA TYR A 2 -16.49 3.79 -14.85
C TYR A 2 -17.16 4.22 -16.17
N LEU A 3 -17.52 5.51 -16.29
CA LEU A 3 -18.18 6.01 -17.50
C LEU A 3 -17.11 6.36 -18.55
N PRO A 4 -17.24 5.88 -19.81
CA PRO A 4 -16.32 6.24 -20.87
C PRO A 4 -16.53 7.72 -21.24
N GLN A 5 -15.46 8.51 -21.21
CA GLN A 5 -15.50 9.92 -21.62
C GLN A 5 -14.75 10.16 -22.93
N LYS A 6 -15.34 11.04 -23.75
CA LYS A 6 -14.88 11.45 -25.08
C LYS A 6 -13.49 12.10 -25.04
N SER A 7 -12.74 11.84 -26.11
CA SER A 7 -11.34 12.16 -26.39
C SER A 7 -10.82 13.51 -25.86
N THR A 8 -9.84 13.43 -24.95
CA THR A 8 -8.79 14.44 -24.80
C THR A 8 -7.47 13.68 -24.66
N THR A 9 -6.45 14.06 -25.42
CA THR A 9 -5.18 13.35 -25.67
C THR A 9 -4.28 13.12 -24.44
N ARG A 10 -4.74 13.44 -23.22
CA ARG A 10 -4.09 13.11 -21.94
C ARG A 10 -5.11 12.70 -20.88
N ASN A 11 -5.80 11.59 -21.12
CA ASN A 11 -6.67 11.02 -20.10
C ASN A 11 -5.83 10.24 -19.08
N LEU A 12 -5.76 10.77 -17.85
CA LEU A 12 -5.13 10.08 -16.72
C LEU A 12 -6.01 8.94 -16.22
N VAL A 13 -5.38 7.85 -15.77
CA VAL A 13 -6.04 6.69 -15.14
C VAL A 13 -6.87 7.12 -13.92
N PHE A 14 -6.36 8.12 -13.19
CA PHE A 14 -7.06 8.74 -12.06
C PHE A 14 -7.72 10.05 -12.49
N PRO A 15 -9.06 10.11 -12.56
CA PRO A 15 -9.79 11.33 -12.90
C PRO A 15 -9.53 12.47 -11.90
N GLU A 16 -9.18 12.14 -10.65
CA GLU A 16 -8.89 13.11 -9.60
C GLU A 16 -7.67 13.98 -9.90
N LEU A 17 -6.74 13.50 -10.75
CA LEU A 17 -5.55 14.24 -11.19
C LEU A 17 -5.81 15.12 -12.43
N ARG A 18 -7.04 15.14 -12.96
CA ARG A 18 -7.37 15.98 -14.11
C ARG A 18 -7.22 17.46 -13.77
N GLY A 19 -6.79 18.23 -14.77
CA GLY A 19 -6.55 19.67 -14.64
C GLY A 19 -5.28 20.02 -13.88
N THR A 20 -4.45 19.04 -13.52
CA THR A 20 -3.13 19.27 -12.92
C THR A 20 -2.07 19.42 -14.00
N ASN A 21 -1.24 20.45 -13.88
CA ASN A 21 -0.06 20.59 -14.72
C ASN A 21 0.99 19.53 -14.34
N LEU A 22 1.19 18.54 -15.21
CA LEU A 22 2.11 17.41 -14.95
C LEU A 22 3.59 17.83 -15.04
N ASP A 23 3.88 18.93 -15.72
CA ASP A 23 5.25 19.45 -15.86
C ASP A 23 5.68 20.22 -14.59
N ASP A 24 4.72 20.68 -13.77
CA ASP A 24 4.98 21.30 -12.46
C ASP A 24 4.97 20.25 -11.33
N GLN A 25 6.16 19.79 -10.94
CA GLN A 25 6.32 18.81 -9.86
C GLN A 25 5.77 19.28 -8.50
N ILE A 26 5.74 20.58 -8.23
CA ILE A 26 5.21 21.12 -6.98
C ILE A 26 3.69 21.02 -7.00
N GLU A 27 3.06 21.38 -8.11
CA GLU A 27 1.62 21.25 -8.30
C GLU A 27 1.17 19.80 -8.20
N VAL A 28 1.87 18.89 -8.88
CA VAL A 28 1.61 17.44 -8.82
C VAL A 28 1.64 16.94 -7.39
N ARG A 29 2.71 17.22 -6.63
CA ARG A 29 2.83 16.79 -5.23
C ARG A 29 1.72 17.36 -4.34
N LYS A 30 1.35 18.63 -4.52
CA LYS A 30 0.24 19.25 -3.78
C LYS A 30 -1.10 18.57 -4.09
N ARG A 31 -1.32 18.25 -5.37
CA ARG A 31 -2.54 17.57 -5.83
C ARG A 31 -2.62 16.16 -5.26
N GLU A 32 -1.56 15.37 -5.39
CA GLU A 32 -1.46 14.01 -4.85
C GLU A 32 -1.73 13.97 -3.35
N LYS A 33 -1.13 14.88 -2.59
CA LYS A 33 -1.36 15.00 -1.13
C LYS A 33 -2.82 15.24 -0.81
N THR A 34 -3.47 16.13 -1.56
CA THR A 34 -4.88 16.48 -1.38
C THR A 34 -5.79 15.30 -1.68
N ILE A 35 -5.57 14.62 -2.81
CA ILE A 35 -6.33 13.44 -3.23
C ILE A 35 -6.16 12.31 -2.22
N THR A 36 -4.92 12.03 -1.80
CA THR A 36 -4.61 10.99 -0.81
C THR A 36 -5.31 11.25 0.51
N ARG A 37 -5.34 12.50 0.99
CA ARG A 37 -6.08 12.88 2.20
C ARG A 37 -7.58 12.62 2.06
N ASN A 38 -8.14 12.92 0.89
CA ASN A 38 -9.55 12.68 0.61
C ASN A 38 -9.89 11.19 0.55
N PHE A 39 -9.06 10.37 -0.07
CA PHE A 39 -9.24 8.91 -0.06
C PHE A 39 -9.15 8.33 1.34
N ASN A 40 -8.15 8.72 2.15
CA ASN A 40 -8.05 8.25 3.53
C ASN A 40 -9.29 8.63 4.37
N ARG A 41 -9.86 9.82 4.18
CA ARG A 41 -11.12 10.21 4.85
C ARG A 41 -12.29 9.31 4.43
N ARG A 42 -12.38 8.92 3.15
CA ARG A 42 -13.42 8.02 2.66
C ARG A 42 -13.23 6.60 3.16
N LEU A 43 -12.00 6.10 3.19
CA LEU A 43 -11.65 4.78 3.76
C LEU A 43 -12.05 4.67 5.23
N VAL A 44 -11.84 5.71 6.02
CA VAL A 44 -12.31 5.74 7.43
C VAL A 44 -13.83 5.62 7.52
N ARG A 45 -14.60 6.25 6.61
CA ARG A 45 -16.07 6.12 6.60
C ARG A 45 -16.51 4.71 6.23
N ILE A 46 -15.86 4.11 5.22
CA ILE A 46 -16.12 2.73 4.80
C ILE A 46 -15.79 1.76 5.95
N ALA A 47 -14.64 1.93 6.61
CA ALA A 47 -14.24 1.11 7.75
C ALA A 47 -15.27 1.16 8.88
N LYS A 48 -15.79 2.35 9.21
CA LYS A 48 -16.87 2.50 10.19
C LYS A 48 -18.15 1.76 9.80
N TYR A 49 -18.56 1.87 8.53
CA TYR A 49 -19.73 1.18 8.01
C TYR A 49 -19.59 -0.35 8.08
N LEU A 50 -18.38 -0.86 7.84
CA LEU A 50 -18.07 -2.29 7.87
C LEU A 50 -17.70 -2.82 9.28
N GLY A 51 -17.76 -1.99 10.32
CA GLY A 51 -17.36 -2.39 11.68
C GLY A 51 -15.86 -2.68 11.86
N ILE A 52 -15.01 -2.21 10.94
CA ILE A 52 -13.56 -2.42 11.02
C ILE A 52 -12.97 -1.46 12.06
N VAL A 53 -12.49 -2.02 13.17
CA VAL A 53 -11.89 -1.28 14.29
C VAL A 53 -10.53 -0.66 13.91
N LYS A 54 -9.75 -1.35 13.06
CA LYS A 54 -8.43 -0.88 12.62
C LYS A 54 -8.57 0.31 11.68
N LYS A 55 -7.75 1.34 11.89
CA LYS A 55 -7.72 2.55 11.05
C LYS A 55 -7.32 2.23 9.62
N LEU A 56 -8.26 2.19 8.68
CA LEU A 56 -7.99 1.94 7.26
C LEU A 56 -7.35 3.16 6.58
N THR A 57 -6.21 2.96 5.90
CA THR A 57 -5.52 3.99 5.10
C THR A 57 -4.98 3.37 3.81
N MET A 58 -4.66 4.19 2.82
CA MET A 58 -4.03 3.72 1.57
C MET A 58 -2.72 2.97 1.83
N ASN A 59 -1.95 3.35 2.86
CA ASN A 59 -0.71 2.64 3.21
C ASN A 59 -0.95 1.20 3.68
N ILE A 60 -2.11 0.92 4.27
CA ILE A 60 -2.49 -0.44 4.67
C ILE A 60 -2.68 -1.33 3.45
N ALA A 61 -3.18 -0.84 2.32
CA ALA A 61 -3.29 -1.65 1.12
C ALA A 61 -1.92 -2.18 0.66
N ARG A 62 -0.88 -1.33 0.72
CA ARG A 62 0.50 -1.73 0.44
C ARG A 62 1.04 -2.74 1.45
N LEU A 63 0.79 -2.50 2.74
CA LEU A 63 1.20 -3.43 3.82
C LEU A 63 0.49 -4.78 3.69
N SER A 64 -0.82 -4.78 3.44
CA SER A 64 -1.62 -5.99 3.22
C SER A 64 -1.15 -6.77 2.00
N PHE A 65 -0.79 -6.11 0.91
CA PHE A 65 -0.21 -6.79 -0.26
C PHE A 65 1.11 -7.47 0.08
N GLY A 66 2.00 -6.80 0.82
CA GLY A 66 3.23 -7.39 1.32
C GLY A 66 2.99 -8.59 2.23
N ASN A 67 2.04 -8.48 3.18
CA ASN A 67 1.69 -9.57 4.09
C ASN A 67 1.11 -10.78 3.35
N VAL A 68 0.21 -10.57 2.37
CA VAL A 68 -0.39 -11.67 1.60
C VAL A 68 0.60 -12.33 0.65
N SER A 69 1.63 -11.60 0.23
CA SER A 69 2.60 -12.07 -0.77
C SER A 69 3.94 -12.55 -0.18
N GLY A 70 4.18 -12.33 1.12
CA GLY A 70 5.45 -12.60 1.80
C GLY A 70 5.89 -14.06 1.72
N ASP A 71 4.95 -15.00 1.80
CA ASP A 71 5.24 -16.44 1.71
C ASP A 71 5.39 -16.95 0.26
N LYS A 72 5.02 -16.14 -0.73
CA LYS A 72 4.95 -16.57 -2.14
C LYS A 72 6.01 -15.91 -3.03
N ILE A 73 6.62 -14.83 -2.58
CA ILE A 73 7.48 -13.97 -3.39
C ILE A 73 8.78 -13.68 -2.64
N SER A 74 9.92 -13.99 -3.26
CA SER A 74 11.24 -13.71 -2.69
C SER A 74 11.45 -12.21 -2.43
N VAL A 75 12.24 -11.88 -1.41
CA VAL A 75 12.52 -10.49 -0.98
C VAL A 75 13.10 -9.64 -2.12
N GLN A 76 13.91 -10.25 -2.99
CA GLN A 76 14.50 -9.61 -4.15
C GLN A 76 13.43 -9.22 -5.19
N LEU A 77 12.43 -10.09 -5.40
CA LEU A 77 11.33 -9.83 -6.32
C LEU A 77 10.35 -8.79 -5.74
N LEU A 78 10.13 -8.80 -4.43
CA LEU A 78 9.38 -7.73 -3.73
C LEU A 78 10.07 -6.36 -3.85
N GLN A 79 11.39 -6.29 -3.71
CA GLN A 79 12.13 -5.05 -3.90
C GLN A 79 11.91 -4.46 -5.32
N GLN A 80 11.94 -5.32 -6.35
CA GLN A 80 11.69 -4.92 -7.73
C GLN A 80 10.24 -4.44 -7.93
N LEU A 81 9.26 -5.15 -7.36
CA LEU A 81 7.84 -4.76 -7.41
C LEU A 81 7.57 -3.42 -6.72
N TYR A 82 8.24 -3.15 -5.60
CA TYR A 82 8.11 -1.86 -4.89
C TYR A 82 8.98 -0.74 -5.47
N ARG A 83 9.86 -1.04 -6.44
CA ARG A 83 10.84 -0.12 -7.03
C ARG A 83 11.69 0.59 -5.96
N HIS A 84 12.05 -0.13 -4.90
CA HIS A 84 12.92 0.40 -3.87
C HIS A 84 14.39 0.34 -4.32
N CYS A 85 15.11 1.46 -4.19
CA CYS A 85 16.54 1.52 -4.53
C CYS A 85 17.42 0.69 -3.58
N SER A 86 16.91 0.31 -2.40
CA SER A 86 17.65 -0.47 -1.41
C SER A 86 16.83 -1.63 -0.86
N ILE A 87 17.51 -2.76 -0.66
CA ILE A 87 17.00 -3.96 0.02
C ILE A 87 16.61 -3.64 1.47
N THR A 88 17.35 -2.77 2.16
CA THR A 88 17.10 -2.41 3.56
C THR A 88 15.74 -1.77 3.75
N THR A 89 15.30 -0.94 2.79
CA THR A 89 13.97 -0.33 2.80
C THR A 89 12.87 -1.38 2.69
N THR A 90 13.10 -2.42 1.88
CA THR A 90 12.17 -3.56 1.72
C THR A 90 12.18 -4.46 2.96
N MET A 91 13.34 -4.72 3.56
CA MET A 91 13.46 -5.47 4.81
C MET A 91 12.77 -4.78 5.99
N MET A 92 12.81 -3.45 6.10
CA MET A 92 12.09 -2.73 7.16
C MET A 92 10.55 -2.86 7.05
N TYR A 93 10.03 -3.05 5.83
CA TYR A 93 8.61 -3.37 5.65
C TYR A 93 8.32 -4.83 6.01
N LEU A 94 9.25 -5.74 5.70
CA LEU A 94 9.17 -7.17 6.05
C LEU A 94 9.48 -7.46 7.52
N SER A 95 10.18 -6.59 8.25
CA SER A 95 10.55 -6.85 9.65
C SER A 95 9.33 -6.90 10.57
N ASN A 96 8.26 -6.18 10.21
CA ASN A 96 6.95 -6.30 10.88
C ASN A 96 6.28 -7.66 10.64
N PHE A 97 6.70 -8.40 9.60
CA PHE A 97 6.25 -9.76 9.26
C PHE A 97 7.16 -10.85 9.86
N ILE A 98 8.49 -10.61 9.88
CA ILE A 98 9.46 -11.53 10.47
C ILE A 98 9.15 -11.78 11.94
N ASN A 99 8.76 -10.77 12.71
CA ASN A 99 8.43 -10.99 14.13
C ASN A 99 7.33 -12.04 14.34
N THR A 100 6.26 -12.03 13.54
CA THR A 100 5.19 -13.04 13.66
C THR A 100 5.64 -14.45 13.25
N GLN A 101 6.43 -14.60 12.19
CA GLN A 101 6.97 -15.92 11.80
C GLN A 101 8.06 -16.42 12.75
N THR A 102 8.86 -15.51 13.32
CA THR A 102 9.90 -15.86 14.28
C THR A 102 9.26 -16.28 15.59
N ASP A 103 8.23 -15.58 16.05
CA ASP A 103 7.45 -15.97 17.23
C ASP A 103 6.75 -17.32 17.02
N GLU A 104 6.19 -17.57 15.83
CA GLU A 104 5.55 -18.86 15.48
C GLU A 104 6.56 -20.01 15.36
N ALA A 105 7.72 -19.78 14.73
CA ALA A 105 8.82 -20.73 14.67
C ALA A 105 9.43 -21.01 16.06
N LEU A 106 9.55 -19.98 16.90
CA LEU A 106 10.01 -20.11 18.27
C LEU A 106 9.02 -20.94 19.10
N ASN A 107 7.72 -20.66 18.99
CA ASN A 107 6.68 -21.47 19.65
C ASN A 107 6.72 -22.93 19.21
N ASN A 108 6.87 -23.21 17.92
CA ASN A 108 6.99 -24.58 17.41
C ASN A 108 8.23 -25.33 17.95
N VAL A 109 9.33 -24.62 18.22
CA VAL A 109 10.54 -25.22 18.81
C VAL A 109 10.39 -25.42 20.32
N VAL A 110 9.73 -24.49 21.02
CA VAL A 110 9.46 -24.59 22.46
C VAL A 110 8.41 -25.66 22.77
N ASP A 111 7.38 -25.80 21.94
CA ASP A 111 6.36 -26.84 22.05
C ASP A 111 6.90 -28.24 21.69
N PHE A 112 8.00 -28.33 20.93
CA PHE A 112 8.69 -29.59 20.65
C PHE A 112 9.54 -30.09 21.84
N LEU A 113 9.82 -29.21 22.81
CA LEU A 113 10.64 -29.51 24.00
C LEU A 113 9.79 -29.85 25.25
N ASN A 114 8.46 -29.85 25.12
CA ASN A 114 7.50 -30.35 26.13
C ASN A 114 6.78 -31.61 25.62
#